data_AF-A0A154INE4-F1
#
_entry.id   AF-A0A154INE4-F1
#
_cell.length_a   1.000
_cell.length_b   1.000
_cell.length_c   1.000
_cell.angle_alpha   90.00
_cell.angle_beta   90.00
_cell.angle_gamma   90.00
#
_symmetry.space_group_name_H-M   'P 1'
#
loop_
_entity.id
_entity.type
_entity.pdbx_description
1 polymer ?
#
loop_
_entity_poly.entity_id
_entity_poly.type
_entity_poly.pdbx_seq_one_letter_code
_entity_poly.pdbx_strand_id
1 'polypeptide(L)'
;MLTAYKNHHRHYPVRVAVLKTSRFRDEEADGIVEALDAAGTEMKDLVWVQESSSVKVLRDGNYPVMRGTFVELDGKGLLYTNGSIPSYGTYPGQYDPRPFLLCPHKSSDSTVAQIAKDVLSMTKINWNSTQMNQKLPIPIRAARKVGEVLKYVSDGKVSSDYTRYM
;
A
#
# COMPACT_ATOMS: atom_id res chain seq x y z
N MET A 1 -4.22 -14.42 10.73
CA MET A 1 -2.99 -13.70 10.33
C MET A 1 -2.04 -13.53 11.52
N LEU A 2 -2.38 -12.75 12.55
CA LEU A 2 -1.50 -12.50 13.72
C LEU A 2 -1.10 -13.80 14.45
N THR A 3 -2.04 -14.73 14.65
CA THR A 3 -1.73 -16.06 15.22
C THR A 3 -0.76 -16.86 14.36
N ALA A 4 -0.90 -16.82 13.03
CA ALA A 4 0.01 -17.51 12.11
C ALA A 4 1.43 -16.90 12.17
N TYR A 5 1.52 -15.57 12.24
CA TYR A 5 2.78 -14.87 12.45
C TYR A 5 3.43 -15.28 13.78
N LYS A 6 2.68 -15.27 14.89
CA LYS A 6 3.16 -15.72 16.20
C LYS A 6 3.61 -17.18 16.19
N ASN A 7 2.89 -18.06 15.50
CA ASN A 7 3.29 -19.47 15.41
C ASN A 7 4.65 -19.63 14.73
N HIS A 8 4.94 -18.79 13.74
CA HIS A 8 6.21 -18.82 13.01
C HIS A 8 7.34 -18.09 13.73
N HIS A 9 7.09 -16.89 14.25
CA HIS A 9 8.12 -16.01 14.84
C HIS A 9 8.18 -16.05 16.38
N ARG A 10 7.26 -16.76 17.02
CA ARG A 10 7.12 -16.89 18.49
C ARG A 10 6.83 -15.60 19.26
N HIS A 11 6.62 -14.49 18.56
CA HIS A 11 6.14 -13.22 19.10
C HIS A 11 5.14 -12.57 18.13
N TYR A 12 4.35 -11.62 18.61
CA TYR A 12 3.53 -10.76 17.75
C TYR A 12 4.39 -9.68 17.09
N PRO A 13 3.98 -9.16 15.92
CA PRO A 13 4.71 -8.06 15.30
C PRO A 13 4.63 -6.81 16.19
N VAL A 14 5.74 -6.08 16.30
CA VAL A 14 5.80 -4.82 17.05
C VAL A 14 4.96 -3.74 16.37
N ARG A 15 4.96 -3.71 15.03
CA ARG A 15 4.22 -2.75 14.22
C ARG A 15 3.38 -3.43 13.15
N VAL A 16 2.13 -3.00 13.00
CA VAL A 16 1.22 -3.44 11.95
C VAL A 16 0.66 -2.25 11.18
N ALA A 17 0.89 -2.24 9.86
CA ALA A 17 0.29 -1.26 8.96
C ALA A 17 -0.80 -1.89 8.10
N VAL A 18 -1.99 -1.30 8.11
CA VAL A 18 -3.16 -1.71 7.33
C VAL A 18 -3.39 -0.68 6.22
N LEU A 19 -3.20 -1.11 4.97
CA LEU A 19 -3.45 -0.29 3.79
C LEU A 19 -4.82 -0.62 3.20
N LYS A 20 -5.67 0.40 3.03
CA LYS A 20 -7.00 0.28 2.43
C LYS A 20 -7.17 1.25 1.28
N THR A 21 -7.92 0.88 0.25
CA THR A 21 -8.20 1.74 -0.93
C THR A 21 -9.48 2.57 -0.79
N SER A 22 -10.18 2.44 0.34
CA SER A 22 -11.33 3.26 0.72
C SER A 22 -11.19 3.78 2.14
N ARG A 23 -11.96 4.82 2.48
CA ARG A 23 -11.94 5.43 3.81
C ARG A 23 -12.37 4.41 4.87
N PHE A 24 -11.73 4.47 6.04
CA PHE A 24 -12.17 3.73 7.21
C PHE A 24 -13.45 4.34 7.77
N ARG A 25 -14.39 3.49 8.15
CA ARG A 25 -15.48 3.89 9.06
C ARG A 25 -14.95 3.84 10.49
N ASP A 26 -15.52 4.64 11.37
CA ASP A 26 -15.07 4.70 12.77
C ASP A 26 -15.19 3.32 13.43
N GLU A 27 -16.34 2.64 13.27
CA GLU A 27 -16.59 1.29 13.76
C GLU A 27 -15.55 0.24 13.27
N GLU A 28 -15.13 0.36 12.01
CA GLU A 28 -14.14 -0.53 11.40
C GLU A 28 -12.74 -0.25 11.94
N ALA A 29 -12.38 1.02 12.08
CA ALA A 29 -11.11 1.42 12.66
C ALA A 29 -11.02 0.95 14.12
N ASP A 30 -12.07 1.17 14.90
CA ASP A 30 -12.14 0.78 16.31
C ASP A 30 -12.00 -0.74 16.48
N GLY A 31 -12.70 -1.54 15.66
CA GLY A 31 -12.58 -2.99 15.69
C GLY A 31 -11.19 -3.50 15.29
N ILE A 32 -10.51 -2.85 14.34
CA ILE A 32 -9.13 -3.18 13.97
C ILE A 32 -8.18 -2.83 15.12
N VAL A 33 -8.35 -1.65 15.72
CA VAL A 33 -7.55 -1.17 16.84
C VAL A 33 -7.67 -2.11 18.04
N GLU A 34 -8.89 -2.47 18.44
CA GLU A 34 -9.16 -3.40 19.53
C GLU A 34 -8.50 -4.77 19.29
N ALA A 35 -8.60 -5.30 18.07
CA ALA A 35 -7.98 -6.58 17.72
C ALA A 35 -6.43 -6.53 17.77
N LEU A 36 -5.82 -5.41 17.39
CA LEU A 36 -4.37 -5.22 17.46
C LEU A 36 -3.87 -5.04 18.90
N ASP A 37 -4.65 -4.34 19.73
CA ASP A 37 -4.35 -4.14 21.14
C ASP A 37 -4.49 -5.44 21.93
N ALA A 38 -5.55 -6.23 21.67
CA ALA A 38 -5.71 -7.56 22.26
C ALA A 38 -4.58 -8.53 21.87
N ALA A 39 -3.97 -8.33 20.70
CA ALA A 39 -2.81 -9.09 20.27
C ALA A 39 -1.48 -8.57 20.86
N GLY A 40 -1.47 -7.42 21.55
CA GLY A 40 -0.25 -6.82 22.11
C GLY A 40 0.67 -6.20 21.06
N THR A 41 0.12 -5.67 19.97
CA THR A 41 0.89 -4.89 18.97
C THR A 41 1.17 -3.50 19.53
N GLU A 42 2.42 -3.06 19.54
CA GLU A 42 2.80 -1.75 20.13
C GLU A 42 2.48 -0.56 19.22
N MET A 43 2.60 -0.75 17.89
CA MET A 43 2.40 0.31 16.92
C MET A 43 1.44 -0.13 15.81
N LYS A 44 0.50 0.73 15.44
CA LYS A 44 -0.49 0.48 14.41
C LYS A 44 -0.64 1.68 13.49
N ASP A 45 -0.76 1.41 12.19
CA ASP A 45 -1.02 2.43 11.20
C ASP A 45 -2.20 2.02 10.33
N LEU A 46 -3.27 2.81 10.33
CA LEU A 46 -4.44 2.57 9.49
C LEU A 46 -4.45 3.63 8.40
N VAL A 47 -4.14 3.23 7.16
CA VAL A 47 -3.87 4.18 6.08
C VAL A 47 -4.84 3.97 4.94
N TRP A 48 -5.67 4.99 4.69
CA TRP A 48 -6.43 5.06 3.46
C TRP A 48 -5.53 5.60 2.35
N VAL A 49 -5.27 4.76 1.35
CA VAL A 49 -4.51 5.08 0.15
C VAL A 49 -5.49 5.43 -0.96
N GLN A 50 -5.70 6.72 -1.18
CA GLN A 50 -6.52 7.20 -2.29
C GLN A 50 -5.66 7.20 -3.57
N GLU A 51 -6.03 6.34 -4.52
CA GLU A 51 -5.22 6.01 -5.70
C GLU A 51 -5.14 7.14 -6.75
N SER A 52 -5.99 8.14 -6.61
CA SER A 52 -6.04 9.33 -7.46
C SER A 52 -6.41 10.56 -6.64
N SER A 53 -5.53 11.55 -6.65
CA SER A 53 -5.82 12.90 -6.18
C SER A 53 -6.11 13.84 -7.35
N SER A 54 -6.96 14.83 -7.15
CA SER A 54 -7.12 15.98 -8.06
C SER A 54 -5.96 16.97 -7.93
N VAL A 55 -5.23 16.93 -6.81
CA VAL A 55 -4.09 17.79 -6.54
C VAL A 55 -2.86 17.26 -7.28
N LYS A 56 -2.18 18.16 -8.00
CA LYS A 56 -0.92 17.88 -8.70
C LYS A 56 0.13 18.91 -8.28
N VAL A 57 1.34 18.42 -8.06
CA VAL A 57 2.56 19.21 -7.93
C VAL A 57 3.21 19.28 -9.32
N LEU A 58 3.65 20.47 -9.69
CA LEU A 58 4.39 20.70 -10.92
C LEU A 58 5.85 20.97 -10.57
N ARG A 59 6.75 20.45 -11.39
CA ARG A 59 8.19 20.72 -11.32
C ARG A 59 8.53 21.65 -12.47
N ASP A 60 9.44 22.59 -12.22
CA ASP A 60 10.00 23.42 -13.27
C ASP A 60 10.78 22.57 -14.31
N GLY A 61 10.63 22.93 -15.59
CA GLY A 61 11.21 22.23 -16.73
C GLY A 61 10.25 21.32 -17.51
N ASN A 62 10.81 20.52 -18.42
CA ASN A 62 10.05 19.75 -19.42
C ASN A 62 9.61 18.35 -18.95
N TYR A 63 10.00 17.94 -17.75
CA TYR A 63 9.74 16.60 -17.22
C TYR A 63 8.83 16.66 -16.00
N PRO A 64 7.94 15.66 -15.82
CA PRO A 64 7.08 15.62 -14.64
C PRO A 64 7.89 15.40 -13.37
N VAL A 65 7.24 15.55 -12.22
CA VAL A 65 7.85 15.36 -10.89
C VAL A 65 8.57 14.02 -10.76
N MET A 66 9.60 14.00 -9.91
CA MET A 66 10.43 12.81 -9.70
C MET A 66 9.63 11.71 -8.99
N ARG A 67 9.85 10.44 -9.37
CA ARG A 67 9.38 9.32 -8.57
C ARG A 67 9.95 9.43 -7.15
N GLY A 68 9.09 9.33 -6.15
CA GLY A 68 9.41 9.50 -4.74
C GLY A 68 9.18 10.92 -4.22
N THR A 69 8.74 11.87 -5.05
CA THR A 69 8.32 13.20 -4.57
C THR A 69 7.18 13.03 -3.57
N PHE A 70 7.36 13.62 -2.39
CA PHE A 70 6.41 13.60 -1.29
C PHE A 70 6.13 15.03 -0.84
N VAL A 71 4.85 15.35 -0.65
CA VAL A 71 4.40 16.63 -0.10
C VAL A 71 3.41 16.35 1.02
N GLU A 72 3.69 16.90 2.19
CA GLU A 72 2.76 16.85 3.31
C GLU A 72 1.68 17.94 3.16
N LEU A 73 0.43 17.56 3.40
CA LEU A 73 -0.76 18.39 3.24
C LEU A 73 -1.68 18.16 4.44
N ASP A 74 -1.48 18.94 5.51
CA ASP A 74 -2.38 18.94 6.69
C ASP A 74 -2.61 17.52 7.26
N GLY A 75 -1.52 16.85 7.65
CA GLY A 75 -1.55 15.46 8.14
C GLY A 75 -1.76 14.38 7.09
N LYS A 76 -2.05 14.76 5.83
CA LYS A 76 -2.10 13.84 4.67
C LYS A 76 -0.81 13.92 3.87
N GLY A 77 -0.58 12.92 3.04
CA GLY A 77 0.66 12.78 2.27
C GLY A 77 0.39 12.60 0.79
N LEU A 78 0.78 13.57 -0.03
CA LEU A 78 0.76 13.42 -1.49
C LEU A 78 2.06 12.73 -1.92
N LEU A 79 1.97 11.48 -2.38
CA LEU A 79 3.11 10.65 -2.75
C LEU A 79 3.09 10.28 -4.24
N TYR A 80 4.15 10.65 -4.95
CA TYR A 80 4.38 10.24 -6.33
C TYR A 80 5.14 8.91 -6.39
N THR A 81 4.42 7.80 -6.53
CA THR A 81 5.04 6.47 -6.74
C THR A 81 5.50 6.25 -8.19
N ASN A 82 4.98 7.05 -9.11
CA ASN A 82 5.40 7.17 -10.51
C ASN A 82 5.77 8.62 -10.82
N GLY A 83 6.68 8.79 -11.77
CA GLY A 83 7.22 10.09 -12.16
C GLY A 83 8.54 9.91 -12.91
N SER A 84 9.26 11.00 -13.14
CA SER A 84 10.56 10.96 -13.79
C SER A 84 11.54 10.06 -13.03
N ILE A 85 12.22 9.18 -13.77
CA ILE A 85 13.19 8.23 -13.22
C ILE A 85 14.57 8.62 -13.78
N PRO A 86 15.55 8.98 -12.93
CA PRO A 86 16.87 9.42 -13.40
C PRO A 86 17.54 8.43 -14.35
N SER A 87 17.46 7.13 -14.07
CA SER A 87 18.08 6.08 -14.90
C SER A 87 17.44 5.94 -16.28
N TYR A 88 16.20 6.39 -16.47
CA TYR A 88 15.54 6.42 -17.78
C TYR A 88 15.69 7.77 -18.48
N GLY A 89 16.18 8.80 -17.79
CA GLY A 89 16.23 10.17 -18.30
C GLY A 89 14.84 10.77 -18.62
N THR A 90 13.75 10.06 -18.28
CA THR A 90 12.38 10.45 -18.61
C THR A 90 11.37 9.77 -17.69
N TYR A 91 10.09 10.09 -17.87
CA TYR A 91 8.97 9.38 -17.29
C TYR A 91 8.34 8.44 -18.35
N PRO A 92 8.33 7.12 -18.12
CA PRO A 92 7.89 6.14 -19.12
C PRO A 92 6.36 5.96 -19.21
N GLY A 93 5.56 6.89 -18.67
CA GLY A 93 4.10 6.79 -18.67
C GLY A 93 3.43 7.67 -19.72
N GLN A 94 2.25 7.26 -20.18
CA GLN A 94 1.51 7.94 -21.25
C GLN A 94 0.86 9.27 -20.81
N TYR A 95 0.46 9.38 -19.54
CA TYR A 95 -0.20 10.55 -18.97
C TYR A 95 0.56 11.06 -17.76
N ASP A 96 0.41 12.35 -17.44
CA ASP A 96 0.95 12.96 -16.22
C ASP A 96 0.85 12.02 -15.01
N PRO A 97 1.94 11.85 -14.24
CA PRO A 97 1.89 10.98 -13.08
C PRO A 97 0.84 11.48 -12.09
N ARG A 98 -0.02 10.56 -11.66
CA ARG A 98 -1.03 10.83 -10.63
C ARG A 98 -0.52 10.34 -9.27
N PRO A 99 -0.41 11.23 -8.27
CA PRO A 99 0.05 10.85 -6.95
C PRO A 99 -1.03 10.06 -6.20
N PHE A 100 -0.57 9.29 -5.22
CA PHE A 100 -1.42 8.82 -4.13
C PHE A 100 -1.62 9.91 -3.11
N LEU A 101 -2.84 10.01 -2.59
CA LEU A 101 -3.10 10.74 -1.36
C LEU A 101 -3.19 9.72 -0.22
N LEU A 102 -2.20 9.77 0.67
CA LEU A 102 -2.14 8.99 1.90
C LEU A 102 -2.90 9.74 2.97
N CYS A 103 -3.93 9.10 3.50
CA CYS A 103 -4.77 9.62 4.56
C CYS A 103 -4.66 8.68 5.76
N PRO A 104 -3.66 8.88 6.65
CA PRO A 104 -3.59 8.16 7.91
C PRO A 104 -4.84 8.43 8.75
N HIS A 105 -5.34 7.39 9.42
CA HIS A 105 -6.36 7.55 10.44
C HIS A 105 -5.75 8.20 11.69
N LYS A 106 -6.56 8.91 12.48
CA LYS A 106 -6.14 9.58 13.72
C LYS A 106 -5.52 8.65 14.77
N SER A 107 -5.79 7.35 14.69
CA SER A 107 -5.25 6.32 15.58
C SER A 107 -3.92 5.71 15.08
N SER A 108 -3.32 6.28 14.04
CA SER A 108 -2.05 5.80 13.50
C SER A 108 -0.90 6.40 14.31
N ASP A 109 0.08 5.57 14.67
CA ASP A 109 1.22 6.00 15.49
C ASP A 109 2.34 6.64 14.67
N SER A 110 2.50 6.25 13.41
CA SER A 110 3.57 6.76 12.56
C SER A 110 3.20 8.09 11.90
N THR A 111 4.22 8.91 11.69
CA THR A 111 4.07 10.13 10.87
C THR A 111 3.73 9.78 9.42
N VAL A 112 3.01 10.69 8.75
CA VAL A 112 2.65 10.49 7.34
C VAL A 112 3.88 10.37 6.42
N ALA A 113 5.01 11.00 6.78
CA ALA A 113 6.28 10.86 6.08
C ALA A 113 6.88 9.45 6.20
N GLN A 114 6.84 8.83 7.39
CA GLN A 114 7.26 7.44 7.59
C GLN A 114 6.39 6.48 6.79
N ILE A 115 5.07 6.66 6.85
CA ILE A 115 4.09 5.88 6.07
C ILE A 115 4.39 6.02 4.57
N ALA A 116 4.67 7.22 4.08
CA ALA A 116 4.98 7.46 2.68
C ALA A 116 6.25 6.74 2.23
N LYS A 117 7.29 6.72 3.08
CA LYS A 117 8.54 5.99 2.82
C LYS A 117 8.30 4.48 2.74
N ASP A 118 7.48 3.94 3.63
CA ASP A 118 7.11 2.52 3.63
C ASP A 118 6.32 2.16 2.37
N VAL A 119 5.28 2.94 2.05
CA VAL A 119 4.46 2.76 0.84
C VAL A 119 5.32 2.82 -0.43
N LEU A 120 6.20 3.81 -0.56
CA LEU A 120 7.12 3.93 -1.69
C LEU A 120 8.04 2.70 -1.79
N SER A 121 8.56 2.21 -0.67
CA SER A 121 9.42 1.02 -0.63
C SER A 121 8.66 -0.24 -1.07
N MET A 122 7.42 -0.41 -0.64
CA MET A 122 6.55 -1.51 -1.06
C MET A 122 6.23 -1.50 -2.57
N THR A 123 6.35 -0.36 -3.25
CA THR A 123 6.21 -0.31 -4.73
C THR A 123 7.42 -0.86 -5.49
N LYS A 124 8.58 -0.98 -4.81
CA LYS A 124 9.82 -1.50 -5.40
C LYS A 124 9.94 -3.02 -5.24
N ILE A 125 9.17 -3.59 -4.34
CA ILE A 125 9.21 -5.02 -4.01
C ILE A 125 8.18 -5.74 -4.88
N ASN A 126 8.53 -6.01 -6.13
CA ASN A 126 7.76 -6.93 -6.97
C ASN A 126 8.70 -7.91 -7.66
N TRP A 127 8.73 -9.13 -7.14
CA TRP A 127 9.58 -10.19 -7.69
C TRP A 127 9.13 -10.72 -9.06
N ASN A 128 7.91 -10.39 -9.49
CA ASN A 128 7.34 -10.85 -10.75
C ASN A 128 7.60 -9.87 -11.92
N SER A 129 8.28 -8.74 -11.69
CA SER A 129 8.57 -7.79 -12.75
C SER A 129 9.80 -6.94 -12.42
N THR A 130 10.65 -6.75 -13.42
CA THR A 130 11.83 -5.86 -13.37
C THR A 130 11.47 -4.39 -13.62
N GLN A 131 10.19 -4.08 -13.86
CA GLN A 131 9.74 -2.71 -14.12
C GLN A 131 9.91 -1.82 -12.88
N MET A 132 10.62 -0.70 -13.06
CA MET A 132 10.91 0.25 -11.99
C MET A 132 9.80 1.29 -11.76
N ASN A 133 8.73 1.31 -12.56
CA ASN A 133 7.65 2.31 -12.55
C ASN A 133 6.32 1.73 -12.04
N GLN A 134 6.37 0.79 -11.10
CA GLN A 134 5.17 0.18 -10.55
C GLN A 134 4.49 1.14 -9.59
N LYS A 135 3.20 1.41 -9.87
CA LYS A 135 2.42 2.40 -9.11
C LYS A 135 2.01 1.89 -7.74
N LEU A 136 1.45 0.67 -7.66
CA LEU A 136 0.78 0.16 -6.47
C LEU A 136 1.75 -0.51 -5.48
N PRO A 137 1.62 -0.27 -4.16
CA PRO A 137 2.36 -1.03 -3.16
C PRO A 137 1.91 -2.50 -3.16
N ILE A 138 2.83 -3.41 -2.85
CA ILE A 138 2.58 -4.85 -2.98
C ILE A 138 1.33 -5.37 -2.23
N PRO A 139 0.95 -4.90 -1.01
CA PRO A 139 -0.25 -5.42 -0.33
C PRO A 139 -1.53 -5.13 -1.11
N ILE A 140 -1.69 -3.91 -1.64
CA ILE A 140 -2.87 -3.51 -2.43
C ILE A 140 -2.90 -4.31 -3.74
N ARG A 141 -1.75 -4.48 -4.39
CA ARG A 141 -1.65 -5.24 -5.64
C ARG A 141 -2.01 -6.72 -5.42
N ALA A 142 -1.50 -7.33 -4.36
CA ALA A 142 -1.81 -8.71 -4.00
C ALA A 142 -3.32 -8.88 -3.71
N ALA A 143 -3.90 -7.99 -2.90
CA ALA A 143 -5.33 -8.03 -2.60
C ALA A 143 -6.21 -7.92 -3.87
N ARG A 144 -5.87 -7.01 -4.79
CA ARG A 144 -6.56 -6.91 -6.10
C ARG A 144 -6.41 -8.19 -6.91
N LYS A 145 -5.22 -8.78 -6.97
CA LYS A 145 -4.99 -9.99 -7.77
C LYS A 145 -5.77 -11.18 -7.23
N VAL A 146 -5.82 -11.35 -5.91
CA VAL A 146 -6.65 -12.37 -5.26
C VAL A 146 -8.13 -12.12 -5.57
N GLY A 147 -8.59 -10.87 -5.44
CA GLY A 147 -9.97 -10.50 -5.75
C GLY A 147 -10.36 -10.72 -7.23
N GLU A 148 -9.42 -10.58 -8.17
CA GLU A 148 -9.65 -10.95 -9.58
C GLU A 148 -9.87 -12.46 -9.75
N VAL A 149 -9.05 -13.28 -9.08
CA VAL A 149 -9.14 -14.75 -9.19
C VAL A 149 -10.41 -15.27 -8.53
N LEU A 150 -10.72 -14.80 -7.31
CA LEU A 150 -11.88 -15.29 -6.54
C LEU A 150 -13.22 -15.07 -7.24
N LYS A 151 -13.33 -14.09 -8.16
CA LYS A 151 -14.55 -13.89 -8.98
C LYS A 151 -14.89 -15.07 -9.89
N TYR A 152 -13.91 -15.90 -10.20
CA TYR A 152 -14.05 -17.04 -11.12
C TYR A 152 -14.02 -18.38 -10.39
N VAL A 153 -13.91 -18.39 -9.06
CA VAL A 153 -13.94 -19.60 -8.24
C VAL A 153 -15.38 -19.82 -7.79
N SER A 154 -15.92 -21.01 -8.06
CA SER A 154 -17.22 -21.44 -7.54
C SER A 154 -17.11 -21.82 -6.05
N ASP A 155 -18.23 -21.84 -5.31
CA ASP A 155 -18.29 -22.18 -3.87
C ASP A 155 -17.81 -23.61 -3.51
N GLY A 156 -17.35 -24.39 -4.49
CA GLY A 156 -16.73 -25.69 -4.25
C GLY A 156 -15.38 -25.55 -3.54
N LYS A 157 -15.09 -26.44 -2.59
CA LYS A 157 -13.74 -26.55 -2.00
C LYS A 157 -12.71 -26.83 -3.10
N VAL A 158 -11.96 -25.80 -3.48
CA VAL A 158 -10.79 -25.94 -4.34
C VAL A 158 -9.72 -26.67 -3.52
N SER A 159 -9.20 -27.76 -4.07
CA SER A 159 -8.16 -28.56 -3.44
C SER A 159 -6.90 -27.73 -3.32
N SER A 160 -6.28 -27.63 -2.14
CA SER A 160 -4.97 -26.97 -2.00
C SER A 160 -3.82 -27.83 -2.52
N ASP A 161 -4.09 -29.09 -2.88
CA ASP A 161 -3.10 -30.02 -3.43
C ASP A 161 -2.75 -29.66 -4.87
N TYR A 162 -1.50 -29.22 -5.06
CA TYR A 162 -0.93 -28.80 -6.34
C TYR A 162 -0.93 -29.94 -7.39
N THR A 163 -0.88 -31.19 -6.92
CA THR A 163 -0.87 -32.41 -7.77
C THR A 163 -2.16 -32.64 -8.55
N ARG A 164 -3.28 -32.00 -8.17
CA ARG A 164 -4.58 -32.17 -8.86
C ARG A 164 -4.77 -31.25 -10.08
N TYR A 165 -3.81 -30.37 -10.36
CA TYR A 165 -3.91 -29.36 -11.42
C TYR A 165 -2.80 -29.50 -12.48
N MET A 166 -2.18 -30.67 -12.55
CA MET A 166 -1.09 -31.00 -13.47
C MET A 166 -1.48 -32.15 -14.38
#